data_AF-A0A535JWE6-F1
#
_entry.id   AF-A0A535JWE6-F1
#
_cell.length_a   1.000
_cell.length_b   1.000
_cell.length_c   1.000
_cell.angle_alpha   90.00
_cell.angle_beta   90.00
_cell.angle_gamma   90.00
#
_symmetry.space_group_name_H-M   'P 1'
#
loop_
_entity.id
_entity.type
_entity.pdbx_description
1 polymer ?
#
loop_
_entity_poly.entity_id
_entity_poly.type
_entity_poly.pdbx_seq_one_letter_code
_entity_poly.pdbx_strand_id
1 'polypeptide(L)'
;MRTWDADWEERRAGKSCPMCNEGRPDETHGNARIFAGRVSDAYLVHGDVGQPGYTIVIWRGRHVADLTELTDTDAATYFREVLT
;
A
#
# COMPACT_ATOMS: atom_id res chain seq x y z
N MET A 1 -2.02 7.06 -30.27
CA MET A 1 -1.32 7.45 -29.03
C MET A 1 -2.05 6.80 -27.88
N ARG A 2 -1.38 5.95 -27.09
CA ARG A 2 -1.99 5.42 -25.86
C ARG A 2 -1.94 6.54 -24.81
N THR A 3 -3.09 6.88 -24.24
CA THR A 3 -3.23 7.86 -23.17
C THR A 3 -4.04 7.22 -22.04
N TRP A 4 -3.98 7.82 -20.86
CA TRP A 4 -4.77 7.38 -19.72
C TRP A 4 -6.27 7.59 -19.93
N ASP A 5 -7.07 6.86 -19.15
CA ASP A 5 -8.51 7.07 -19.03
C ASP A 5 -8.82 8.51 -18.58
N ALA A 6 -10.01 9.02 -18.94
CA ALA A 6 -10.40 10.40 -18.66
C ALA A 6 -10.46 10.75 -17.15
N ASP A 7 -10.63 9.75 -16.29
CA ASP A 7 -10.71 9.89 -14.84
C ASP A 7 -9.38 9.61 -14.12
N TRP A 8 -8.27 9.52 -14.85
CA TRP A 8 -6.95 9.20 -14.30
C TRP A 8 -6.54 10.10 -13.13
N GLU A 9 -6.66 11.42 -13.29
CA GLU A 9 -6.27 12.36 -12.22
C GLU A 9 -7.13 12.19 -10.97
N GLU A 10 -8.41 11.83 -11.11
CA GLU A 10 -9.27 11.54 -9.97
C GLU A 10 -8.84 10.25 -9.25
N ARG A 11 -8.53 9.19 -10.01
CA ARG A 11 -8.03 7.92 -9.45
C ARG A 11 -6.69 8.14 -8.75
N ARG A 12 -5.79 8.91 -9.36
CA ARG A 12 -4.50 9.29 -8.78
C ARG A 12 -4.68 10.08 -7.49
N ALA A 13 -5.66 10.99 -7.42
CA ALA A 13 -6.00 11.72 -6.20
C ALA A 13 -6.70 10.87 -5.13
N GLY A 14 -6.99 9.59 -5.41
CA GLY A 14 -7.52 8.63 -4.45
C GLY A 14 -9.04 8.47 -4.49
N LYS A 15 -9.72 9.04 -5.49
CA LYS A 15 -11.17 8.87 -5.65
C LYS A 15 -11.50 7.38 -5.76
N SER A 16 -12.30 6.90 -4.81
CA SER A 16 -12.70 5.49 -4.71
C SER A 16 -11.54 4.50 -4.60
N CYS A 17 -10.40 4.90 -4.03
CA CYS A 17 -9.25 4.01 -3.84
C CYS A 17 -9.64 2.78 -3.01
N PRO A 18 -9.57 1.54 -3.57
CA PRO A 18 -9.97 0.34 -2.85
C PRO A 18 -9.15 0.12 -1.57
N MET A 19 -7.85 0.39 -1.62
CA MET A 19 -6.93 0.23 -0.48
C MET A 19 -7.20 1.20 0.67
N CYS A 20 -7.71 2.41 0.37
CA CYS A 20 -8.15 3.34 1.40
C CYS A 20 -9.51 2.92 1.97
N ASN A 21 -10.43 2.47 1.12
CA ASN A 21 -11.79 2.10 1.51
C ASN A 21 -11.86 0.80 2.32
N GLU A 22 -10.99 -0.17 2.04
CA GLU A 22 -10.91 -1.42 2.81
C GLU A 22 -10.40 -1.21 4.25
N GLY A 23 -9.75 -0.08 4.52
CA GLY A 23 -9.11 0.20 5.80
C GLY A 23 -7.87 -0.65 6.04
N ARG A 24 -7.86 -1.38 7.17
CA ARG A 24 -6.70 -2.16 7.64
C ARG A 24 -7.12 -3.54 8.14
N PRO A 25 -7.67 -4.41 7.27
CA PRO A 25 -8.16 -5.72 7.67
C PRO A 25 -6.99 -6.66 8.01
N ASP A 26 -7.27 -7.69 8.81
CA ASP A 26 -6.32 -8.77 9.11
C ASP A 26 -6.06 -9.68 7.90
N GLU A 27 -6.95 -9.67 6.91
CA GLU A 27 -6.79 -10.38 5.65
C GLU A 27 -7.26 -9.49 4.49
N THR A 28 -6.50 -9.42 3.41
CA THR A 28 -6.90 -8.74 2.17
C THR A 28 -6.53 -9.59 0.97
N HIS A 29 -7.51 -9.85 0.08
CA HIS A 29 -7.31 -10.67 -1.13
C HIS A 29 -6.68 -12.05 -0.86
N GLY A 30 -7.00 -12.68 0.29
CA GLY A 30 -6.42 -13.96 0.71
C GLY A 30 -5.00 -13.87 1.26
N ASN A 31 -4.46 -12.66 1.45
CA ASN A 31 -3.16 -12.41 2.06
C ASN A 31 -3.35 -12.08 3.54
N ALA A 32 -2.64 -12.80 4.42
CA ALA A 32 -2.72 -12.59 5.85
C ALA A 32 -1.82 -11.44 6.29
N ARG A 33 -2.34 -10.55 7.15
CA ARG A 33 -1.54 -9.50 7.79
C ARG A 33 -0.60 -10.14 8.81
N ILE A 34 0.70 -9.92 8.61
CA ILE A 34 1.75 -10.43 9.52
C ILE A 34 2.37 -9.32 10.37
N PHE A 35 2.13 -8.06 10.00
CA PHE A 35 2.60 -6.90 10.76
C PHE A 35 1.61 -5.74 10.64
N ALA A 36 1.34 -5.08 11.77
CA ALA A 36 0.55 -3.86 11.85
C ALA A 36 1.39 -2.75 12.50
N GLY A 37 1.90 -1.84 11.68
CA GLY A 37 2.70 -0.70 12.09
C GLY A 37 1.86 0.54 12.41
N ARG A 38 2.53 1.65 12.72
CA ARG A 38 1.87 2.94 12.88
C ARG A 38 1.43 3.49 11.52
N VAL A 39 2.28 3.38 10.50
CA VAL A 39 2.02 3.94 9.16
C VAL A 39 2.07 2.92 8.04
N SER A 40 2.35 1.65 8.34
CA SER A 40 2.33 0.57 7.37
C SER A 40 1.65 -0.68 7.91
N ASP A 41 1.18 -1.53 7.00
CA ASP A 41 0.82 -2.92 7.27
C ASP A 41 1.63 -3.82 6.34
N ALA A 42 2.02 -5.01 6.80
CA ALA A 42 2.64 -6.02 5.95
C ALA A 42 1.75 -7.25 5.81
N TYR A 43 1.59 -7.71 4.57
CA TYR A 43 0.77 -8.87 4.23
C TYR A 43 1.62 -9.94 3.57
N LEU A 44 1.58 -11.15 4.11
CA LEU A 44 2.16 -12.33 3.49
C LEU A 44 1.25 -12.77 2.35
N VAL A 45 1.82 -12.91 1.16
CA VAL A 45 1.05 -13.31 -0.01
C VAL A 45 0.94 -14.82 -0.08
N HIS A 46 -0.29 -15.33 -0.07
CA HIS A 46 -0.58 -16.77 -0.13
C HIS A 46 -0.67 -17.31 -1.57
N GLY A 47 -0.68 -16.42 -2.57
CA GLY A 47 -0.74 -16.78 -3.98
C GLY A 47 0.54 -17.46 -4.49
N ASP A 48 0.45 -18.10 -5.66
CA ASP A 48 1.59 -18.69 -6.36
C ASP A 48 2.48 -17.60 -7.00
N VAL A 49 3.22 -16.90 -6.15
CA VAL A 49 4.18 -15.85 -6.55
C VAL A 49 5.60 -16.38 -6.77
N GLY A 50 5.78 -17.71 -6.68
CA GLY A 50 7.06 -18.38 -6.91
C GLY A 50 8.17 -18.08 -5.90
N GLN A 51 7.89 -17.32 -4.84
CA GLN A 51 8.87 -16.87 -3.84
C GLN A 51 8.34 -17.07 -2.40
N PRO A 52 8.90 -18.02 -1.63
CA PRO A 52 8.52 -18.19 -0.23
C PRO A 52 8.75 -16.92 0.58
N GLY A 53 7.77 -16.53 1.40
CA GLY A 53 7.87 -15.34 2.24
C GLY A 53 7.62 -14.02 1.51
N TYR A 54 7.17 -14.04 0.25
CA TYR A 54 6.83 -12.82 -0.48
C TYR A 54 5.81 -11.99 0.30
N THR A 55 6.22 -10.79 0.67
CA THR A 55 5.49 -9.91 1.58
C THR A 55 5.37 -8.54 0.94
N ILE A 56 4.17 -7.97 1.00
CA ILE A 56 3.91 -6.61 0.54
C ILE A 56 3.73 -5.72 1.76
N VAL A 57 4.51 -4.63 1.82
CA VAL A 57 4.32 -3.57 2.83
C VAL A 57 3.53 -2.44 2.19
N ILE A 58 2.43 -2.06 2.82
CA ILE A 58 1.47 -1.06 2.32
C ILE A 58 1.49 0.14 3.25
N TRP A 59 1.66 1.34 2.70
CA TRP A 59 1.46 2.60 3.44
C TRP A 59 -0.02 2.77 3.83
N ARG A 60 -0.27 3.16 5.09
CA ARG A 60 -1.59 3.28 5.70
C ARG A 60 -1.89 4.67 6.28
N GLY A 61 -1.11 5.69 5.89
CA GLY A 61 -1.43 7.10 6.17
C GLY A 61 -2.46 7.66 5.20
N ARG A 62 -2.36 8.96 4.86
CA ARG A 62 -3.20 9.56 3.81
C ARG A 62 -2.96 8.87 2.45
N HIS A 63 -3.91 9.03 1.52
CA HIS A 63 -3.71 8.60 0.15
C HIS A 63 -2.46 9.26 -0.47
N VAL A 64 -1.66 8.43 -1.12
CA VAL A 64 -0.51 8.79 -1.95
C VAL A 64 -0.47 7.81 -3.10
N ALA A 65 -0.38 8.32 -4.32
CA ALA A 65 -0.25 7.49 -5.51
C ALA A 65 1.21 7.19 -5.85
N ASP A 66 2.13 8.01 -5.37
CA ASP A 66 3.56 7.89 -5.61
C ASP A 66 4.35 8.19 -4.33
N LEU A 67 5.46 7.49 -4.12
CA LEU A 67 6.31 7.66 -2.95
C LEU A 67 6.87 9.09 -2.82
N THR A 68 7.10 9.77 -3.95
CA THR A 68 7.58 11.15 -4.01
C THR A 68 6.57 12.15 -3.44
N GLU A 69 5.32 11.75 -3.22
CA GLU A 69 4.31 12.59 -2.59
C GLU A 69 4.42 12.57 -1.06
N LEU A 70 5.21 11.68 -0.46
CA LEU A 70 5.44 11.67 0.99
C LEU A 70 6.28 12.86 1.44
N THR A 71 6.01 13.34 2.65
CA THR A 71 6.94 14.24 3.34
C THR A 71 8.17 13.45 3.81
N ASP A 72 9.30 14.13 4.02
CA ASP A 72 10.52 13.49 4.56
C ASP A 72 10.25 12.73 5.88
N THR A 73 9.37 13.27 6.73
CA THR A 73 9.01 12.65 8.01
C THR A 73 8.19 11.37 7.82
N ASP A 74 7.25 11.38 6.87
CA ASP A 74 6.43 10.23 6.55
C ASP A 74 7.27 9.13 5.91
N ALA A 75 8.09 9.49 4.91
CA ALA A 75 9.02 8.57 4.26
C ALA A 75 9.99 7.94 5.27
N ALA A 76 10.63 8.74 6.11
CA ALA A 76 11.54 8.22 7.14
C ALA A 76 10.82 7.30 8.14
N THR A 77 9.56 7.59 8.49
CA THR A 77 8.78 6.69 9.33
C THR A 77 8.49 5.37 8.63
N TYR A 78 7.97 5.44 7.40
CA TYR A 78 7.63 4.26 6.62
C TYR A 78 8.84 3.33 6.45
N PHE A 79 9.98 3.88 6.02
CA PHE A 79 11.19 3.09 5.83
C PHE A 79 11.75 2.52 7.14
N ARG A 80 11.55 3.17 8.28
CA ARG A 80 11.91 2.55 9.58
C ARG A 80 11.06 1.34 9.90
N GLU A 81 9.77 1.34 9.56
CA GLU A 81 8.89 0.17 9.75
C GLU A 81 9.18 -0.95 8.76
N VAL A 82 9.65 -0.64 7.55
CA VAL A 82 10.04 -1.65 6.55
C VAL A 82 11.31 -2.42 6.96
N LEU A 83 12.18 -1.79 7.77
CA LEU A 83 13.48 -2.36 8.16
C LEU A 83 13.44 -3.23 9.43
N THR A 84 12.27 -3.39 10.06
CA THR A 84 12.06 -4.20 11.28
C THR A 84 11.45 -5.55 10.98
#